data_AF-A0A355SWP5-F1
#
_entry.id   AF-A0A355SWP5-F1
#
_cell.length_a   1.000
_cell.length_b   1.000
_cell.length_c   1.000
_cell.angle_alpha   90.00
_cell.angle_beta   90.00
_cell.angle_gamma   90.00
#
_symmetry.space_group_name_H-M   'P 1'
#
loop_
_entity.id
_entity.type
_entity.pdbx_description
1 polymer ?
#
loop_
_entity_poly.entity_id
_entity_poly.type
_entity_poly.pdbx_seq_one_letter_code
_entity_poly.pdbx_strand_id
1 'polypeptide(L)'
;MRDTFTPAEAILFWTILITAPLVSWAADPGSHWMLGCLPIAAGLCPFILRTHELNHPFIVDHLWRRVATLSAPVWLIVLLFTIGVFHNPLVSIEIGNEPLLTLKDVPDWLPASTAAQNTWLSTLALASVYLVAMNLFIVPKSRSFFERILSWLCLNAALIAVVGYLQKALTVQSALLTEGTGRPDFFAFFPYDGHWAAFALLWSAVCIGMALLTTRYDDSPDFIQSTGPWYLTGGTLLGASGFVVQARWPAAILLCGFSVMLLIVAIHFFKHSKDANR
;
A
#
# COMPACT_ATOMS: atom_id res chain seq x y z
N MET A 1 -5.41 -20.54 20.84
CA MET A 1 -5.47 -19.91 19.50
C MET A 1 -4.85 -20.87 18.51
N ARG A 2 -5.30 -20.90 17.24
CA ARG A 2 -4.73 -21.80 16.22
C ARG A 2 -3.38 -21.23 15.77
N ASP A 3 -2.27 -21.87 16.14
CA ASP A 3 -0.91 -21.37 15.83
C ASP A 3 -0.49 -21.61 14.38
N THR A 4 -1.21 -22.51 13.70
CA THR A 4 -0.97 -22.89 12.30
C THR A 4 -1.97 -22.22 11.37
N PHE A 5 -1.43 -21.58 10.33
CA PHE A 5 -2.24 -21.03 9.25
C PHE A 5 -2.92 -22.15 8.47
N THR A 6 -4.16 -21.91 8.06
CA THR A 6 -4.80 -22.73 7.03
C THR A 6 -4.01 -22.61 5.72
N PRO A 7 -4.10 -23.60 4.81
CA PRO A 7 -3.42 -23.53 3.52
C PRO A 7 -3.71 -22.24 2.75
N ALA A 8 -4.97 -21.78 2.77
CA ALA A 8 -5.38 -20.54 2.10
C ALA A 8 -4.78 -19.28 2.75
N GLU A 9 -4.73 -19.22 4.09
CA GLU A 9 -4.05 -18.16 4.82
C GLU A 9 -2.55 -18.16 4.50
N ALA A 10 -1.90 -19.32 4.45
CA ALA A 10 -0.48 -19.42 4.14
C ALA A 10 -0.16 -18.91 2.72
N ILE A 11 -0.95 -19.29 1.71
CA ILE A 11 -0.78 -18.79 0.35
C ILE A 11 -0.98 -17.27 0.30
N LEU A 12 -2.04 -16.76 0.93
CA LEU A 12 -2.29 -15.32 0.98
C LEU A 12 -1.16 -14.55 1.68
N PHE A 13 -0.64 -15.09 2.78
CA PHE A 13 0.48 -14.52 3.52
C PHE A 13 1.70 -14.32 2.61
N TRP A 14 2.10 -15.37 1.88
CA TRP A 14 3.24 -15.30 0.97
C TRP A 14 2.97 -14.38 -0.23
N THR A 15 1.77 -14.40 -0.81
CA THR A 15 1.40 -13.49 -1.89
C THR A 15 1.57 -12.03 -1.47
N ILE A 16 1.12 -11.66 -0.27
CA ILE A 16 1.26 -10.29 0.24
C ILE A 16 2.72 -9.98 0.57
N LEU A 17 3.42 -10.91 1.22
CA LEU A 17 4.81 -10.72 1.61
C LEU A 17 5.74 -10.54 0.41
N ILE A 18 5.39 -11.09 -0.76
CA ILE A 18 6.15 -10.90 -2.01
C ILE A 18 5.69 -9.62 -2.74
N THR A 19 4.38 -9.42 -2.88
CA THR A 19 3.85 -8.30 -3.67
C THR A 19 4.06 -6.94 -3.02
N ALA A 20 3.97 -6.84 -1.68
CA ALA A 20 4.11 -5.56 -1.00
C ALA A 20 5.54 -4.97 -1.08
N PRO A 21 6.63 -5.74 -0.84
CA PRO A 21 7.99 -5.25 -1.10
C PRO A 21 8.21 -4.97 -2.58
N LEU A 22 7.72 -5.82 -3.50
CA LEU A 22 7.87 -5.58 -4.94
C LEU A 22 7.32 -4.20 -5.33
N VAL A 23 6.10 -3.87 -4.91
CA VAL A 23 5.48 -2.56 -5.18
C VAL A 23 6.20 -1.41 -4.49
N SER A 24 6.77 -1.63 -3.30
CA SER A 24 7.36 -0.56 -2.50
C SER A 24 8.82 -0.25 -2.86
N TRP A 25 9.57 -1.24 -3.35
CA TRP A 25 10.99 -1.12 -3.70
C TRP A 25 11.22 -0.93 -5.20
N ALA A 26 10.38 -1.54 -6.05
CA ALA A 26 10.48 -1.40 -7.50
C ALA A 26 9.51 -0.35 -8.05
N ALA A 27 9.12 0.63 -7.22
CA ALA A 27 8.06 1.62 -7.42
C ALA A 27 8.32 2.64 -8.55
N ASP A 28 8.71 2.17 -9.73
CA ASP A 28 8.80 2.98 -10.94
C ASP A 28 7.42 2.97 -11.64
N PRO A 29 6.68 4.09 -11.66
CA PRO A 29 5.36 4.16 -12.27
C PRO A 29 5.36 3.87 -13.79
N GLY A 30 6.52 3.93 -14.46
CA GLY A 30 6.67 3.58 -15.87
C GLY A 30 7.03 2.11 -16.13
N SER A 31 7.36 1.33 -15.09
CA SER A 31 7.87 -0.03 -15.27
C SER A 31 6.77 -1.02 -15.65
N HIS A 32 6.73 -1.38 -16.94
CA HIS A 32 5.83 -2.42 -17.44
C HIS A 32 6.03 -3.78 -16.75
N TRP A 33 7.27 -4.08 -16.34
CA TRP A 33 7.57 -5.33 -15.63
C TRP A 33 6.90 -5.35 -14.25
N MET A 34 7.07 -4.30 -13.44
CA MET A 34 6.43 -4.20 -12.13
C MET A 34 4.91 -4.26 -12.27
N LEU A 35 4.34 -3.44 -13.16
CA LEU A 35 2.89 -3.38 -13.35
C LEU A 35 2.32 -4.70 -13.88
N GLY A 36 3.08 -5.44 -14.71
CA GLY A 36 2.70 -6.75 -15.24
C GLY A 36 2.73 -7.89 -14.23
N CYS A 37 3.56 -7.82 -13.18
CA CYS A 37 3.58 -8.82 -12.11
C CYS A 37 2.30 -8.82 -11.27
N LEU A 38 1.62 -7.68 -11.14
CA LEU A 38 0.44 -7.53 -10.29
C LEU A 38 -0.79 -8.32 -10.78
N PRO A 39 -1.15 -8.29 -12.09
CA PRO A 39 -2.17 -9.18 -12.65
C PRO A 39 -1.90 -10.66 -12.43
N ILE A 40 -0.64 -11.09 -12.45
CA ILE A 40 -0.28 -12.49 -12.17
C ILE A 40 -0.64 -12.85 -10.72
N ALA A 41 -0.29 -11.98 -9.77
CA ALA A 41 -0.67 -12.15 -8.37
C ALA A 41 -2.20 -12.13 -8.18
N ALA A 42 -2.92 -11.27 -8.89
CA ALA A 42 -4.39 -11.26 -8.86
C ALA A 42 -5.01 -12.52 -9.49
N GLY A 43 -4.35 -13.15 -10.47
CA GLY A 43 -4.74 -14.45 -11.01
C GLY A 43 -4.74 -15.57 -9.97
N LEU A 44 -3.97 -15.43 -8.88
CA LEU A 44 -3.98 -16.37 -7.76
C LEU A 44 -5.19 -16.18 -6.83
N CYS A 45 -5.91 -15.06 -6.89
CA CYS A 45 -7.08 -14.80 -6.05
C CYS A 45 -8.18 -15.87 -6.13
N PRO A 46 -8.67 -16.30 -7.32
CA PRO A 46 -9.66 -17.38 -7.40
C PRO A 46 -9.14 -18.70 -6.82
N PHE A 47 -7.84 -18.99 -6.97
CA PHE A 47 -7.21 -20.17 -6.38
C PHE A 47 -7.17 -20.08 -4.84
N ILE A 48 -6.78 -18.94 -4.28
CA ILE A 48 -6.80 -18.68 -2.83
C ILE A 48 -8.23 -18.82 -2.27
N LEU A 49 -9.23 -18.26 -2.97
CA LEU A 49 -10.63 -18.33 -2.56
C LEU A 49 -11.18 -19.76 -2.63
N ARG A 50 -10.84 -20.51 -3.68
CA ARG A 50 -11.25 -21.92 -3.81
C ARG A 50 -10.58 -22.81 -2.78
N THR A 51 -9.30 -22.60 -2.50
CA THR A 51 -8.60 -23.33 -1.43
C THR A 51 -9.13 -22.97 -0.05
N HIS A 52 -9.58 -21.73 0.15
CA HIS A 52 -10.30 -21.33 1.36
C HIS A 52 -11.63 -22.10 1.48
N GLU A 53 -12.45 -22.14 0.44
CA GLU A 53 -13.73 -22.87 0.42
C GLU A 53 -13.55 -24.36 0.77
N LEU A 54 -12.53 -25.03 0.23
CA LEU A 54 -12.30 -26.47 0.41
C LEU A 54 -11.70 -26.84 1.78
N ASN A 55 -10.86 -25.97 2.35
CA ASN A 55 -10.10 -26.27 3.57
C ASN A 55 -10.66 -25.58 4.82
N HIS A 56 -11.70 -24.75 4.67
CA HIS A 56 -12.32 -24.10 5.80
C HIS A 56 -13.10 -25.13 6.63
N PRO A 57 -12.93 -25.18 7.96
CA PRO A 57 -13.55 -26.19 8.83
C PRO A 57 -15.08 -26.10 8.91
N PHE A 58 -15.67 -25.03 8.38
CA PHE A 58 -17.11 -24.80 8.32
C PHE A 58 -17.52 -24.48 6.88
N ILE A 59 -18.72 -24.91 6.47
CA ILE A 59 -19.31 -24.51 5.18
C ILE A 59 -19.41 -22.99 5.16
N VAL A 60 -18.76 -22.37 4.18
CA VAL A 60 -18.80 -20.91 4.00
C VAL A 60 -19.97 -20.58 3.10
N ASP A 61 -21.16 -20.40 3.69
CA ASP A 61 -22.33 -19.96 2.94
C ASP A 61 -22.07 -18.58 2.31
N HIS A 62 -22.44 -18.44 1.03
CA HIS A 62 -22.37 -17.18 0.27
C HIS A 62 -20.96 -16.57 0.04
N LEU A 63 -19.87 -17.34 0.15
CA LEU A 63 -18.50 -16.86 -0.13
C LEU A 63 -18.42 -16.08 -1.46
N TRP A 64 -18.90 -16.68 -2.55
CA TRP A 64 -18.84 -16.09 -3.88
C TRP A 64 -19.71 -14.84 -4.06
N ARG A 65 -20.83 -14.73 -3.33
CA ARG A 65 -21.65 -13.51 -3.30
C ARG A 65 -20.93 -12.38 -2.59
N ARG A 66 -20.21 -12.69 -1.50
CA ARG A 66 -19.37 -11.72 -0.80
C ARG A 66 -18.18 -11.28 -1.66
N VAL A 67 -17.58 -12.20 -2.41
CA VAL A 67 -16.51 -11.88 -3.37
C VAL A 67 -17.04 -10.95 -4.47
N ALA A 68 -18.20 -11.26 -5.05
CA ALA A 68 -18.81 -10.43 -6.10
C ALA A 68 -19.12 -9.01 -5.61
N THR A 69 -19.67 -8.86 -4.40
CA THR A 69 -19.98 -7.55 -3.82
C THR A 69 -18.74 -6.73 -3.48
N LEU A 70 -17.72 -7.34 -2.87
CA LEU A 70 -16.48 -6.64 -2.52
C LEU A 70 -15.62 -6.30 -3.75
N SER A 71 -15.70 -7.09 -4.82
CA SER A 71 -15.00 -6.83 -6.10
C SER A 71 -15.75 -5.85 -7.01
N ALA A 72 -16.98 -5.44 -6.67
CA ALA A 72 -17.78 -4.51 -7.46
C ALA A 72 -17.04 -3.21 -7.86
N PRO A 73 -16.24 -2.56 -7.00
CA PRO A 73 -15.47 -1.38 -7.39
C PRO A 73 -14.47 -1.65 -8.53
N VAL A 74 -13.87 -2.84 -8.56
CA VAL A 74 -12.95 -3.24 -9.64
C VAL A 74 -13.70 -3.39 -10.95
N TRP A 75 -14.85 -4.07 -10.93
CA TRP A 75 -15.69 -4.21 -12.12
C TRP A 75 -16.15 -2.86 -12.66
N LEU A 76 -16.52 -1.94 -11.77
CA LEU A 76 -16.93 -0.59 -12.14
C LEU A 76 -15.77 0.21 -12.75
N ILE A 77 -14.58 0.17 -12.17
CA ILE A 77 -13.39 0.85 -12.71
C ILE A 77 -13.03 0.28 -14.09
N VAL A 78 -13.03 -1.04 -14.24
CA VAL A 78 -12.72 -1.70 -15.52
C VAL A 78 -13.77 -1.33 -16.57
N LEU A 79 -15.05 -1.30 -16.20
CA LEU A 79 -16.14 -0.91 -17.10
C LEU A 79 -16.07 0.57 -17.51
N LEU A 80 -15.80 1.48 -16.56
CA LEU A 80 -15.60 2.90 -16.88
C LEU A 80 -14.39 3.09 -17.80
N PHE A 81 -13.31 2.36 -17.55
CA PHE A 81 -12.13 2.39 -18.40
C PHE A 81 -12.44 1.88 -19.82
N THR A 82 -13.10 0.74 -19.97
CA THR A 82 -13.44 0.20 -21.29
C THR A 82 -14.35 1.14 -22.07
N ILE A 83 -15.38 1.72 -21.43
CA ILE A 83 -16.22 2.75 -22.06
C ILE A 83 -15.36 3.95 -22.50
N GLY A 84 -14.44 4.40 -21.64
CA GLY A 84 -13.54 5.51 -21.94
C GLY A 84 -12.60 5.25 -23.13
N VAL A 85 -12.15 4.01 -23.32
CA VAL A 85 -11.33 3.62 -24.48
C VAL A 85 -12.09 3.81 -25.80
N PHE A 86 -13.41 3.55 -25.81
CA PHE A 86 -14.23 3.76 -27.01
C PHE A 86 -14.58 5.23 -27.27
N HIS A 87 -14.34 6.12 -26.31
CA HIS A 87 -14.63 7.56 -26.40
C HIS A 87 -13.33 8.36 -26.32
N ASN A 88 -12.50 8.29 -27.37
CA ASN A 88 -11.31 9.13 -27.49
C ASN A 88 -11.69 10.48 -28.14
N PRO A 89 -11.56 11.63 -27.42
CA PRO A 89 -11.88 12.94 -27.97
C PRO A 89 -10.79 13.48 -28.91
N LEU A 90 -9.58 12.88 -28.95
CA LEU A 90 -8.49 13.38 -29.77
C LEU A 90 -8.67 12.99 -31.24
N VAL A 91 -8.74 13.99 -32.11
CA VAL A 91 -8.81 13.84 -33.56
C VAL A 91 -7.69 14.65 -34.20
N SER A 92 -6.92 14.04 -35.11
CA SER A 92 -5.92 14.74 -35.92
C SER A 92 -6.59 15.43 -37.11
N ILE A 93 -6.41 16.74 -37.22
CA ILE A 93 -6.82 17.55 -38.38
C ILE A 93 -5.55 18.11 -39.03
N GLU A 94 -5.44 18.01 -40.36
CA GLU A 94 -4.32 18.59 -41.09
C GLU A 94 -4.65 20.05 -41.47
N ILE A 95 -3.86 21.00 -40.98
CA ILE A 95 -3.92 22.40 -41.39
C ILE A 95 -2.58 22.73 -42.05
N GLY A 96 -2.58 22.99 -43.35
CA GLY A 96 -1.36 23.39 -44.06
C GLY A 96 -0.24 22.34 -44.04
N ASN A 97 -0.58 21.06 -44.15
CA ASN A 97 0.36 19.91 -44.10
C ASN A 97 0.96 19.58 -42.71
N GLU A 98 0.51 20.25 -41.64
CA GLU A 98 0.89 19.89 -40.27
C GLU A 98 -0.29 19.20 -39.54
N PRO A 99 -0.07 18.02 -38.92
CA PRO A 99 -1.10 17.35 -38.14
C PRO A 99 -1.29 18.07 -36.80
N LEU A 100 -2.42 18.76 -36.64
CA LEU A 100 -2.83 19.37 -35.38
C LEU A 100 -3.84 18.46 -34.68
N LEU A 101 -3.64 18.26 -33.37
CA LEU A 101 -4.58 17.54 -32.53
C LEU A 101 -5.69 18.50 -32.09
N THR A 102 -6.93 18.10 -32.33
CA THR A 102 -8.13 18.83 -31.91
C THR A 102 -8.99 17.95 -31.02
N LEU A 103 -9.77 18.57 -30.14
CA LEU A 103 -10.70 17.88 -29.27
C LEU A 103 -12.08 17.89 -29.92
N LYS A 104 -12.61 16.70 -30.19
CA LYS A 104 -14.00 16.49 -30.54
C LYS A 104 -14.85 16.54 -29.27
N ASP A 105 -16.05 17.10 -29.41
CA ASP A 105 -17.04 17.09 -28.34
C ASP A 105 -17.47 15.65 -27.99
N VAL A 106 -17.46 15.34 -26.70
CA VAL A 106 -17.86 14.03 -26.14
C VAL A 106 -18.89 14.31 -25.05
N PRO A 107 -19.96 13.51 -24.92
CA PRO A 107 -20.98 13.75 -23.92
C PRO A 107 -20.39 13.79 -22.49
N ASP A 108 -20.67 14.85 -21.73
CA ASP A 108 -20.11 15.11 -20.38
C ASP A 108 -20.34 13.97 -19.36
N TRP A 109 -21.36 13.15 -19.58
CA TRP A 109 -21.74 12.06 -18.68
C TRP A 109 -21.02 10.74 -18.96
N LEU A 110 -20.27 10.64 -20.07
CA LEU A 110 -19.50 9.46 -20.43
C LEU A 110 -18.02 9.63 -20.09
N PRO A 111 -17.35 8.58 -19.58
CA PRO A 111 -15.90 8.63 -19.42
C PRO A 111 -15.25 8.69 -20.81
N ALA A 112 -14.15 9.44 -20.89
CA ALA A 112 -13.34 9.59 -22.10
C ALA A 112 -11.86 9.31 -21.77
N SER A 113 -11.13 8.67 -22.69
CA SER A 113 -9.71 8.36 -22.50
C SER A 113 -8.90 8.81 -23.71
N THR A 114 -7.92 9.67 -23.46
CA THR A 114 -7.00 10.23 -24.47
C THR A 114 -5.72 9.42 -24.64
N ALA A 115 -5.40 8.55 -23.67
CA ALA A 115 -4.12 7.83 -23.60
C ALA A 115 -4.29 6.33 -23.31
N ALA A 116 -5.34 5.72 -23.89
CA ALA A 116 -5.71 4.33 -23.66
C ALA A 116 -4.53 3.34 -23.77
N GLN A 117 -3.63 3.55 -24.74
CA GLN A 117 -2.45 2.70 -24.98
C GLN A 117 -1.44 2.71 -23.83
N ASN A 118 -1.39 3.80 -23.05
CA ASN A 118 -0.42 3.96 -21.95
C ASN A 118 -1.05 3.67 -20.58
N THR A 119 -2.38 3.82 -20.44
CA THR A 119 -3.05 3.73 -19.15
C THR A 119 -3.62 2.34 -18.82
N TRP A 120 -3.80 1.46 -19.82
CA TRP A 120 -4.48 0.17 -19.60
C TRP A 120 -3.78 -0.71 -18.56
N LEU A 121 -2.44 -0.76 -18.59
CA LEU A 121 -1.67 -1.61 -17.68
C LEU A 121 -1.74 -1.09 -16.25
N SER A 122 -1.68 0.23 -16.05
CA SER A 122 -1.84 0.85 -14.73
C SER A 122 -3.23 0.63 -14.14
N THR A 123 -4.28 0.70 -14.97
CA THR A 123 -5.66 0.38 -14.55
C THR A 123 -5.78 -1.08 -14.11
N LEU A 124 -5.21 -2.01 -14.87
CA LEU A 124 -5.20 -3.43 -14.49
C LEU A 124 -4.36 -3.70 -13.24
N ALA A 125 -3.22 -3.04 -13.09
CA ALA A 125 -2.39 -3.13 -11.90
C ALA A 125 -3.15 -2.66 -10.65
N LEU A 126 -3.87 -1.53 -10.74
CA LEU A 126 -4.71 -1.02 -9.65
C LEU A 126 -5.84 -2.01 -9.28
N ALA A 127 -6.55 -2.52 -10.28
CA ALA A 127 -7.56 -3.56 -10.10
C ALA A 127 -6.97 -4.81 -9.42
N SER A 128 -5.76 -5.20 -9.82
CA SER A 128 -5.06 -6.37 -9.29
C SER A 128 -4.66 -6.20 -7.83
N VAL A 129 -4.07 -5.06 -7.47
CA VAL A 129 -3.73 -4.73 -6.07
C VAL A 129 -4.98 -4.73 -5.21
N TYR A 130 -6.09 -4.17 -5.70
CA TYR A 130 -7.35 -4.20 -4.97
C TYR A 130 -7.84 -5.64 -4.74
N LEU A 131 -7.84 -6.50 -5.75
CA LEU A 131 -8.28 -7.90 -5.61
C LEU A 131 -7.41 -8.69 -4.63
N VAL A 132 -6.09 -8.50 -4.67
CA VAL A 132 -5.16 -9.12 -3.71
C VAL A 132 -5.44 -8.61 -2.30
N ALA A 133 -5.59 -7.30 -2.11
CA ALA A 133 -5.89 -6.70 -0.82
C ALA A 133 -7.26 -7.11 -0.28
N MET A 134 -8.27 -7.28 -1.15
CA MET A 134 -9.59 -7.73 -0.77
C MET A 134 -9.59 -9.10 -0.09
N ASN A 135 -8.67 -10.01 -0.47
CA ASN A 135 -8.55 -11.32 0.16
C ASN A 135 -8.22 -11.22 1.66
N LEU A 136 -7.56 -10.15 2.12
CA LEU A 136 -7.32 -9.89 3.55
C LEU A 136 -8.62 -9.74 4.35
N PHE A 137 -9.74 -9.36 3.73
CA PHE A 137 -11.02 -9.22 4.41
C PHE A 137 -11.85 -10.52 4.42
N ILE A 138 -11.50 -11.48 3.57
CA ILE A 138 -12.27 -12.71 3.38
C ILE A 138 -11.61 -13.90 4.05
N VAL A 139 -10.31 -14.11 3.78
CA VAL A 139 -9.61 -15.35 4.11
C VAL A 139 -9.14 -15.38 5.56
N PRO A 140 -8.39 -14.38 6.07
CA PRO A 140 -7.91 -14.40 7.44
C PRO A 140 -9.07 -14.27 8.43
N LYS A 141 -9.18 -15.25 9.34
CA LYS A 141 -10.11 -15.19 10.49
C LYS A 141 -9.39 -14.98 11.81
N SER A 142 -8.08 -15.21 11.83
CA SER A 142 -7.26 -15.17 13.02
C SER A 142 -6.58 -13.80 13.19
N ARG A 143 -6.54 -13.32 14.43
CA ARG A 143 -5.79 -12.12 14.81
C ARG A 143 -4.28 -12.33 14.65
N SER A 144 -3.80 -13.54 14.92
CA SER A 144 -2.39 -13.95 14.79
C SER A 144 -1.87 -13.81 13.35
N PHE A 145 -2.73 -13.99 12.33
CA PHE A 145 -2.38 -13.73 10.94
C PHE A 145 -1.96 -12.26 10.74
N PHE A 146 -2.81 -11.33 11.18
CA PHE A 146 -2.56 -9.89 11.04
C PHE A 146 -1.33 -9.44 11.81
N GLU A 147 -1.15 -9.95 13.02
CA GLU A 147 0.04 -9.63 13.83
C GLU A 147 1.32 -10.04 13.12
N ARG A 148 1.39 -11.26 12.56
CA ARG A 148 2.55 -11.73 11.82
C ARG A 148 2.79 -10.94 10.53
N ILE A 149 1.77 -10.75 9.69
CA ILE A 149 1.97 -10.07 8.39
C ILE A 149 2.30 -8.58 8.59
N LEU A 150 1.61 -7.89 9.50
CA LEU A 150 1.86 -6.47 9.76
C LEU A 150 3.27 -6.26 10.32
N SER A 151 3.80 -7.20 11.13
CA SER A 151 5.18 -7.11 11.63
C SER A 151 6.20 -7.05 10.48
N TRP A 152 6.06 -7.93 9.49
CA TRP A 152 6.93 -7.93 8.31
C TRP A 152 6.75 -6.70 7.43
N LEU A 153 5.51 -6.22 7.27
CA LEU A 153 5.26 -5.01 6.48
C LEU A 153 5.75 -3.74 7.17
N CYS A 154 5.68 -3.67 8.51
CA CYS A 154 6.27 -2.59 9.30
C CYS A 154 7.80 -2.58 9.14
N LEU A 155 8.44 -3.75 9.19
CA LEU A 155 9.87 -3.89 8.93
C LEU A 155 10.21 -3.39 7.52
N ASN A 156 9.45 -3.81 6.52
CA ASN A 156 9.62 -3.35 5.14
C ASN A 156 9.53 -1.81 5.02
N ALA A 157 8.51 -1.20 5.63
CA ALA A 157 8.35 0.25 5.61
C ALA A 157 9.51 0.98 6.31
N ALA A 158 9.95 0.48 7.47
CA ALA A 158 11.08 1.05 8.20
C ALA A 158 12.39 0.95 7.39
N LEU A 159 12.64 -0.17 6.71
CA LEU A 159 13.81 -0.34 5.85
C LEU A 159 13.82 0.65 4.67
N ILE A 160 12.67 0.87 4.03
CA ILE A 160 12.54 1.87 2.95
C ILE A 160 12.86 3.27 3.48
N ALA A 161 12.38 3.60 4.68
CA ALA A 161 12.66 4.89 5.29
C ALA A 161 14.16 5.07 5.58
N VAL A 162 14.84 4.05 6.11
CA VAL A 162 16.31 4.05 6.30
C VAL A 162 17.02 4.30 4.97
N VAL A 163 16.64 3.60 3.89
CA VAL A 163 17.20 3.83 2.56
C VAL A 163 16.98 5.27 2.09
N GLY A 164 15.79 5.84 2.29
CA GLY A 164 15.50 7.22 1.93
C GLY A 164 16.36 8.24 2.69
N TYR A 165 16.55 8.05 4.00
CA TYR A 165 17.47 8.89 4.78
C TYR A 165 18.92 8.78 4.28
N LEU A 166 19.39 7.56 3.97
CA LEU A 166 20.73 7.35 3.44
C LEU A 166 20.91 8.05 2.09
N GLN A 167 19.93 7.95 1.18
CA GLN A 167 19.98 8.62 -0.12
C GLN A 167 20.03 10.15 0.04
N LYS A 168 19.22 10.72 0.95
CA LYS A 168 19.24 12.15 1.24
C LYS A 168 20.55 12.60 1.89
N ALA A 169 21.10 11.81 2.82
CA ALA A 169 22.37 12.10 3.47
C ALA A 169 23.56 12.05 2.49
N LEU A 170 23.53 11.12 1.53
CA LEU A 170 24.56 10.97 0.50
C LEU A 170 24.34 11.89 -0.71
N THR A 171 23.30 12.75 -0.70
CA THR A 171 22.97 13.68 -1.79
C THR A 171 22.82 12.98 -3.16
N VAL A 172 22.33 11.74 -3.16
CA VAL A 172 22.12 10.97 -4.39
C VAL A 172 21.00 11.63 -5.20
N GLN A 173 21.16 11.74 -6.51
CA GLN A 173 20.22 12.43 -7.40
C GLN A 173 19.09 11.54 -7.93
N SER A 174 19.16 10.22 -7.70
CA SER A 174 18.17 9.24 -8.15
C SER A 174 17.93 8.17 -7.08
N ALA A 175 16.75 7.54 -7.14
CA ALA A 175 16.48 6.35 -6.35
C ALA A 175 17.40 5.21 -6.80
N LEU A 176 17.94 4.47 -5.83
CA LEU A 176 18.76 3.29 -6.08
C LEU A 176 18.02 2.31 -7.01
N LEU A 177 18.75 1.67 -7.94
CA LEU A 177 18.21 0.67 -8.89
C LEU A 177 17.24 1.22 -9.96
N THR A 178 17.07 2.53 -10.06
CA THR A 178 16.25 3.17 -11.11
C THR A 178 17.07 4.23 -11.84
N GLU A 179 16.67 4.59 -13.06
CA GLU A 179 17.26 5.73 -13.79
C GLU A 179 16.93 7.09 -13.14
N GLY A 180 16.19 7.07 -12.03
CA GLY A 180 15.69 8.26 -11.35
C GLY A 180 14.40 8.77 -11.97
N THR A 181 13.65 9.51 -11.16
CA THR A 181 12.33 10.03 -11.55
C THR A 181 12.45 11.37 -12.29
N GLY A 182 13.67 11.84 -12.53
CA GLY A 182 13.99 13.12 -13.15
C GLY A 182 13.60 14.34 -12.30
N ARG A 183 13.12 14.13 -11.06
CA ARG A 183 12.65 15.19 -10.18
C ARG A 183 13.42 15.23 -8.87
N PRO A 184 13.68 16.43 -8.31
CA PRO A 184 14.48 16.59 -7.09
C PRO A 184 13.72 16.26 -5.79
N ASP A 185 12.39 16.20 -5.83
CA ASP A 185 11.48 16.02 -4.70
C ASP A 185 11.11 14.54 -4.45
N PHE A 186 12.07 13.64 -4.64
CA PHE A 186 11.90 12.20 -4.38
C PHE A 186 12.35 11.81 -2.97
N PHE A 187 11.79 10.73 -2.42
CA PHE A 187 12.26 10.10 -1.18
C PHE A 187 12.25 8.58 -1.31
N ALA A 188 13.39 7.93 -1.02
CA ALA A 188 13.59 6.50 -1.24
C ALA A 188 13.27 6.11 -2.70
N PHE A 189 12.27 5.26 -2.91
CA PHE A 189 11.81 4.83 -4.24
C PHE A 189 10.57 5.59 -4.73
N PHE A 190 10.05 6.53 -3.93
CA PHE A 190 8.84 7.27 -4.27
C PHE A 190 9.16 8.49 -5.13
N PRO A 191 8.51 8.66 -6.30
CA PRO A 191 8.77 9.76 -7.21
C PRO A 191 8.38 11.13 -6.66
N TYR A 192 7.48 11.16 -5.69
CA TYR A 192 6.99 12.37 -5.06
C TYR A 192 7.04 12.24 -3.55
N ASP A 193 7.60 13.25 -2.93
CA ASP A 193 7.59 13.50 -1.49
C ASP A 193 6.18 13.42 -0.88
N GLY A 194 5.14 13.85 -1.63
CA GLY A 194 3.75 13.71 -1.21
C GLY A 194 3.28 12.24 -1.11
N HIS A 195 3.69 11.39 -2.04
CA HIS A 195 3.37 9.96 -2.00
C HIS A 195 4.11 9.27 -0.86
N TRP A 196 5.38 9.64 -0.65
CA TRP A 196 6.13 9.16 0.51
C TRP A 196 5.46 9.58 1.82
N ALA A 197 5.07 10.83 1.98
CA ALA A 197 4.46 11.32 3.21
C ALA A 197 3.14 10.59 3.53
N ALA A 198 2.33 10.28 2.52
CA ALA A 198 1.11 9.48 2.70
C ALA A 198 1.44 8.04 3.15
N PHE A 199 2.41 7.41 2.49
CA PHE A 199 2.90 6.08 2.85
C PHE A 199 3.45 6.04 4.29
N ALA A 200 4.33 7.00 4.63
CA ALA A 200 4.95 7.12 5.94
C ALA A 200 3.93 7.40 7.04
N LEU A 201 2.89 8.20 6.76
CA LEU A 201 1.82 8.46 7.72
C LEU A 201 1.02 7.18 8.02
N LEU A 202 0.63 6.43 6.98
CA LEU A 202 -0.10 5.18 7.16
C LEU A 202 0.73 4.14 7.92
N TRP A 203 1.99 3.94 7.53
CA TRP A 203 2.85 2.95 8.16
C TRP A 203 3.34 3.37 9.54
N SER A 204 3.52 4.66 9.83
CA SER A 204 3.78 5.12 11.19
C SER A 204 2.59 4.86 12.11
N ALA A 205 1.35 5.02 11.62
CA ALA A 205 0.15 4.66 12.37
C ALA A 205 0.07 3.15 12.65
N VAL A 206 0.37 2.30 11.66
CA VAL A 206 0.40 0.85 11.85
C VAL A 206 1.50 0.46 12.85
N CYS A 207 2.72 0.98 12.71
CA CYS A 207 3.82 0.75 13.63
C CYS A 207 3.45 1.16 15.07
N ILE A 208 2.90 2.36 15.26
CA ILE A 208 2.49 2.84 16.59
C ILE A 208 1.33 2.00 17.15
N GLY A 209 0.36 1.62 16.31
CA GLY A 209 -0.71 0.70 16.70
C GLY A 209 -0.18 -0.66 17.15
N MET A 210 0.81 -1.22 16.44
CA MET A 210 1.49 -2.47 16.82
C MET A 210 2.28 -2.31 18.11
N ALA A 211 2.94 -1.17 18.33
CA ALA A 211 3.63 -0.87 19.58
C ALA A 211 2.67 -0.90 20.77
N LEU A 212 1.51 -0.24 20.67
CA LEU A 212 0.47 -0.26 21.71
C LEU A 212 -0.15 -1.65 21.88
N LEU A 213 -0.27 -2.43 20.80
CA LEU A 213 -0.81 -3.78 20.85
C LEU A 213 0.01 -4.69 21.78
N THR A 214 1.33 -4.52 21.81
CA THR A 214 2.22 -5.33 22.68
C THR A 214 1.88 -5.17 24.16
N THR A 215 1.54 -3.95 24.59
CA THR A 215 1.19 -3.64 25.99
C THR A 215 -0.19 -4.12 26.43
N ARG A 216 -1.03 -4.57 25.48
CA ARG A 216 -2.41 -4.97 25.77
C ARG A 216 -2.51 -6.42 26.27
N TYR A 217 -1.48 -7.25 26.04
CA TYR A 217 -1.51 -8.64 26.44
C TYR A 217 -1.11 -8.78 27.92
N ASP A 218 -1.94 -9.44 28.71
CA ASP A 218 -1.69 -9.61 30.15
C ASP A 218 -0.40 -10.39 30.45
N ASP A 219 0.00 -11.29 29.55
CA ASP A 219 1.24 -12.09 29.64
C ASP A 219 2.45 -11.42 28.95
N SER A 220 2.31 -10.19 28.44
CA SER A 220 3.43 -9.50 27.78
C SER A 220 4.47 -9.05 28.80
N PRO A 221 5.78 -9.16 28.46
CA PRO A 221 6.82 -8.52 29.27
C PRO A 221 6.63 -7.00 29.26
N ASP A 222 7.24 -6.33 30.23
CA ASP A 222 7.30 -4.86 30.29
C ASP A 222 7.63 -4.25 28.92
N PHE A 223 7.04 -3.09 28.62
CA PHE A 223 7.08 -2.50 27.27
C PHE A 223 8.51 -2.41 26.75
N ILE A 224 9.46 -1.95 27.56
CA ILE A 224 10.87 -1.80 27.16
C ILE A 224 11.52 -3.15 26.79
N GLN A 225 11.10 -4.25 27.43
CA GLN A 225 11.62 -5.59 27.16
C GLN A 225 10.86 -6.33 26.05
N SER A 226 9.72 -5.77 25.62
CA SER A 226 8.89 -6.32 24.55
C SER A 226 9.38 -5.91 23.15
N THR A 227 8.65 -6.31 22.11
CA THR A 227 8.88 -5.82 20.73
C THR A 227 8.30 -4.42 20.48
N GLY A 228 7.57 -3.85 21.44
CA GLY A 228 6.95 -2.53 21.34
C GLY A 228 7.89 -1.38 20.96
N PRO A 229 9.08 -1.25 21.60
CA PRO A 229 10.06 -0.22 21.28
C PRO A 229 10.58 -0.29 19.84
N TRP A 230 10.69 -1.48 19.26
CA TRP A 230 11.09 -1.65 17.86
C TRP A 230 10.05 -1.06 16.91
N TYR A 231 8.77 -1.33 17.17
CA TYR A 231 7.69 -0.72 16.39
C TYR A 231 7.60 0.79 16.60
N LEU A 232 7.77 1.27 17.82
CA LEU A 232 7.82 2.70 18.10
C LEU A 232 8.99 3.38 17.37
N THR A 233 10.15 2.73 17.31
CA THR A 233 11.32 3.20 16.57
C THR A 233 11.03 3.27 15.08
N GLY A 234 10.47 2.21 14.49
CA GLY A 234 10.06 2.21 13.09
C GLY A 234 9.03 3.29 12.76
N GLY A 235 8.01 3.45 13.62
CA GLY A 235 7.01 4.51 13.48
C GLY A 235 7.59 5.91 13.63
N THR A 236 8.54 6.11 14.53
CA THR A 236 9.28 7.37 14.72
C THR A 236 10.15 7.69 13.52
N LEU A 237 10.85 6.70 12.98
CA LEU A 237 11.71 6.87 11.81
C LEU A 237 10.89 7.29 10.59
N LEU A 238 9.73 6.66 10.39
CA LEU A 238 8.75 7.03 9.35
C LEU A 238 8.16 8.43 9.59
N GLY A 239 7.66 8.72 10.79
CA GLY A 239 7.03 10.00 11.11
C GLY A 239 8.00 11.19 11.03
N ALA A 240 9.21 11.02 11.56
CA ALA A 240 10.26 12.04 11.53
C ALA A 240 10.75 12.35 10.11
N SER A 241 10.46 11.50 9.12
CA SER A 241 10.87 11.76 7.74
C SER A 241 10.20 13.02 7.19
N GLY A 242 9.09 13.47 7.80
CA GLY A 242 8.44 14.74 7.49
C GLY A 242 9.35 15.96 7.67
N PHE A 243 10.42 15.91 8.46
CA PHE A 243 11.42 16.99 8.53
C PHE A 243 12.32 17.07 7.30
N VAL A 244 12.47 15.97 6.56
CA VAL A 244 13.33 15.86 5.38
C VAL A 244 12.55 16.06 4.08
N VAL A 245 11.26 15.74 4.11
CA VAL A 245 10.33 15.95 2.99
C VAL A 245 10.23 17.43 2.63
N GLN A 246 10.45 17.77 1.36
CA GLN A 246 10.43 19.14 0.84
C GLN A 246 9.00 19.64 0.59
N ALA A 247 8.07 18.74 0.30
CA ALA A 247 6.66 19.07 0.09
C ALA A 247 6.00 19.57 1.39
N ARG A 248 5.83 20.89 1.51
CA ARG A 248 5.38 21.58 2.74
C ARG A 248 4.09 21.03 3.33
N TRP A 249 3.04 20.89 2.53
CA TRP A 249 1.73 20.41 3.01
C TRP A 249 1.74 18.94 3.42
N PRO A 250 2.24 18.00 2.58
CA PRO A 250 2.39 16.61 2.99
C PRO A 250 3.28 16.42 4.22
N ALA A 251 4.39 17.16 4.31
CA ALA A 251 5.27 17.16 5.48
C ALA A 251 4.55 17.62 6.76
N ALA A 252 3.80 18.72 6.69
CA ALA A 252 3.04 19.24 7.83
C ALA A 252 1.96 18.24 8.30
N ILE A 253 1.24 17.60 7.38
CA ILE A 253 0.23 16.59 7.70
C ILE A 253 0.90 15.38 8.36
N LEU A 254 2.03 14.91 7.83
CA LEU A 254 2.80 13.80 8.41
C LEU A 254 3.27 14.11 9.83
N LEU A 255 3.90 15.27 10.04
CA LEU A 255 4.41 15.68 11.35
C LEU A 255 3.29 15.91 12.38
N CYS A 256 2.18 16.52 11.96
CA CYS A 256 1.02 16.72 12.82
C CYS A 256 0.39 15.38 13.22
N GLY A 257 0.15 14.49 12.25
CA GLY A 257 -0.36 13.14 12.51
C GLY A 257 0.58 12.36 13.43
N PHE A 258 1.89 12.42 13.17
CA PHE A 258 2.90 11.80 14.00
C PHE A 258 2.91 12.33 15.44
N SER A 259 2.80 13.65 15.61
CA SER A 259 2.71 14.28 16.94
C SER A 259 1.49 13.79 17.73
N VAL A 260 0.32 13.70 17.09
CA VAL A 260 -0.89 13.16 17.71
C VAL A 260 -0.67 11.70 18.13
N MET A 261 -0.06 10.88 17.27
CA MET A 261 0.20 9.48 17.58
C MET A 261 1.19 9.31 18.75
N LEU A 262 2.26 10.11 18.80
CA LEU A 262 3.18 10.12 19.95
C LEU A 262 2.49 10.55 21.25
N LEU A 263 1.60 11.55 21.19
CA LEU A 263 0.82 11.98 22.34
C LEU A 263 -0.08 10.84 22.86
N ILE A 264 -0.73 10.09 21.97
CA ILE A 264 -1.53 8.92 22.34
C ILE A 264 -0.65 7.86 23.02
N VAL A 265 0.53 7.58 22.48
CA VAL A 265 1.48 6.62 23.10
C VAL A 265 1.92 7.09 24.48
N ALA A 266 2.28 8.36 24.63
CA ALA A 266 2.69 8.93 25.90
C ALA A 266 1.57 8.82 26.95
N ILE A 267 0.34 9.22 26.60
CA ILE A 267 -0.83 9.11 27.49
C ILE A 267 -1.07 7.65 27.88
N HIS A 268 -1.00 6.73 26.92
CA HIS A 268 -1.18 5.30 27.18
C HIS A 268 -0.11 4.76 28.14
N PHE A 269 1.16 5.09 27.89
CA PHE A 269 2.27 4.67 28.73
C PHE A 269 2.14 5.24 30.15
N PHE A 270 1.81 6.51 30.30
CA PHE A 270 1.59 7.13 31.61
C PHE A 270 0.32 6.67 32.33
N LYS A 271 -0.71 6.18 31.66
CA LYS A 271 -1.97 5.80 32.34
C LYS A 271 -2.05 4.31 32.63
N HIS A 272 -1.55 3.48 31.73
CA HIS A 272 -1.82 2.05 31.70
C HIS A 272 -0.57 1.18 31.79
N SER A 273 0.63 1.73 31.59
CA SER A 273 1.84 0.92 31.72
C SER A 273 2.09 0.54 33.17
N LYS A 274 2.30 -0.77 33.38
CA LYS A 274 2.83 -1.36 34.63
C LYS A 274 4.36 -1.46 34.61
N ASP A 275 5.01 -0.96 33.55
CA ASP A 275 6.45 -1.03 33.34
C ASP A 275 7.21 -0.33 34.49
N ALA A 276 8.22 -1.00 35.02
CA ALA A 276 9.04 -0.49 36.13
C ALA A 276 9.79 0.80 35.79
N ASN A 277 9.97 1.11 34.51
CA ASN A 277 10.68 2.30 34.03
C ASN A 277 9.75 3.49 33.71
N ARG A 278 8.52 3.48 34.24
CA ARG A 278 7.58 4.59 34.13
C ARG A 278 8.01 5.82 34.92
#